data_AF-A0A1W0VR53-F1
#
_entry.id   AF-A0A1W0VR53-F1
#
_cell.length_a   1.000
_cell.length_b   1.000
_cell.length_c   1.000
_cell.angle_alpha   90.00
_cell.angle_beta   90.00
_cell.angle_gamma   90.00
#
_symmetry.space_group_name_H-M   'P 1'
#
loop_
_entity.id
_entity.type
_entity.pdbx_description
1 polymer ?
#
loop_
_entity_poly.entity_id
_entity_poly.type
_entity_poly.pdbx_seq_one_letter_code
_entity_poly.pdbx_strand_id
1 'polypeptide(L)'
;MEQWIYENHTWYYHYNFTTKKKDAGEISLGACTFFAEVSHKQGQDALEVNCCCKMEDEDNGWCYDCKNNGSHGMRHPKNSDAYTGGHLDVFLPFDSEEPSSSDDEDAKETRLRNVSEV
;
A
#
# COMPACT_ATOMS: atom_id res chain seq x y z
N MET A 1 -3.49 -4.19 10.42
CA MET A 1 -3.43 -2.88 9.73
C MET A 1 -3.28 -3.17 8.26
N GLU A 2 -3.91 -2.38 7.40
CA GLU A 2 -3.88 -2.57 5.95
C GLU A 2 -3.71 -1.22 5.26
N GLN A 3 -2.97 -1.19 4.15
CA GLN A 3 -2.78 -0.04 3.29
C GLN A 3 -2.81 -0.46 1.83
N TRP A 4 -3.27 0.44 0.97
CA TRP A 4 -3.41 0.25 -0.46
C TRP A 4 -2.57 1.30 -1.17
N ILE A 5 -1.85 0.85 -2.20
CA ILE A 5 -0.91 1.64 -2.97
C ILE A 5 -1.23 1.39 -4.43
N TYR A 6 -1.15 2.43 -5.26
CA TYR A 6 -1.27 2.29 -6.69
C TYR A 6 0.03 2.73 -7.36
N GLU A 7 0.74 1.76 -7.93
CA GLU A 7 2.03 2.00 -8.57
C GLU A 7 2.11 1.21 -9.88
N ASN A 8 2.59 1.84 -10.97
CA ASN A 8 2.81 1.19 -12.26
C ASN A 8 1.60 0.37 -12.77
N HIS A 9 0.39 0.95 -12.73
CA HIS A 9 -0.88 0.30 -13.12
C HIS A 9 -1.24 -0.97 -12.33
N THR A 10 -0.67 -1.11 -11.15
CA THR A 10 -0.88 -2.26 -10.26
C THR A 10 -1.29 -1.75 -8.88
N TRP A 11 -2.33 -2.35 -8.32
CA TRP A 11 -2.70 -2.14 -6.93
C TRP A 11 -1.87 -3.06 -6.06
N TYR A 12 -1.25 -2.51 -5.01
CA TYR A 12 -0.55 -3.26 -3.99
C TYR A 12 -1.25 -3.05 -2.65
N TYR A 13 -1.49 -4.15 -1.95
CA TYR A 13 -2.13 -4.19 -0.65
C TYR A 13 -1.11 -4.67 0.37
N HIS A 14 -0.75 -3.79 1.28
CA HIS A 14 0.14 -4.07 2.39
C HIS A 14 -0.67 -4.44 3.63
N TYR A 15 -0.33 -5.56 4.24
CA TYR A 15 -0.98 -6.06 5.45
C TYR A 15 0.03 -6.27 6.56
N ASN A 16 -0.38 -5.89 7.77
CA ASN A 16 0.22 -6.38 8.99
C ASN A 16 -0.83 -7.14 9.80
N PHE A 17 -0.51 -8.40 10.10
CA PHE A 17 -1.32 -9.24 10.95
C PHE A 17 -0.46 -9.90 12.02
N THR A 18 -1.08 -10.20 13.16
CA THR A 18 -0.41 -10.87 14.27
C THR A 18 -1.01 -12.24 14.48
N THR A 19 -0.15 -13.21 14.75
CA THR A 19 -0.57 -14.57 15.10
C THR A 19 -0.29 -14.82 16.57
N LYS A 20 -1.25 -15.43 17.25
CA LYS A 20 -1.05 -15.95 18.60
C LYS A 20 -0.33 -17.29 18.50
N LYS A 21 0.78 -17.45 19.22
CA LYS A 21 1.43 -18.75 19.35
C LYS A 21 0.68 -19.54 20.42
N LYS A 22 0.30 -20.78 20.12
CA LYS A 22 -0.34 -21.69 21.08
C LYS A 22 0.77 -22.52 21.72
N ASP A 23 1.26 -22.10 22.87
CA ASP A 23 2.27 -22.87 23.59
C ASP A 23 1.60 -23.96 24.45
N ALA A 24 2.13 -25.18 24.32
CA ALA A 24 1.81 -26.30 25.17
C ALA A 24 2.51 -26.13 26.52
N GLY A 25 1.94 -25.28 27.37
CA GLY A 25 2.45 -25.01 28.71
C GLY A 25 3.63 -24.03 28.69
N GLU A 26 3.54 -23.04 29.56
CA GLU A 26 4.52 -21.96 29.74
C GLU A 26 4.37 -20.77 28.78
N ILE A 27 4.60 -19.58 29.35
CA ILE A 27 4.09 -18.30 28.90
C ILE A 27 4.93 -17.79 27.73
N SER A 28 4.60 -18.17 26.49
CA SER A 28 5.20 -17.53 25.31
C SER A 28 4.52 -16.19 25.03
N LEU A 29 5.08 -15.19 25.70
CA LEU A 29 4.73 -13.78 25.77
C LEU A 29 5.06 -13.01 24.47
N GLY A 30 4.73 -13.54 23.28
CA GLY A 30 5.08 -12.88 22.03
C GLY A 30 4.13 -13.18 20.88
N ALA A 31 3.20 -12.27 20.59
CA ALA A 31 2.48 -12.28 19.33
C ALA A 31 3.49 -12.06 18.18
N CYS A 32 3.57 -12.99 17.24
CA CYS A 32 4.43 -12.82 16.07
C CYS A 32 3.71 -11.90 15.07
N THR A 33 4.37 -10.84 14.63
CA THR A 33 3.85 -9.95 13.58
C THR A 33 4.35 -10.42 12.22
N PHE A 34 3.51 -10.32 11.20
CA PHE A 34 3.82 -10.65 9.82
C PHE A 34 3.49 -9.48 8.93
N PHE A 35 4.28 -9.32 7.88
CA PHE A 35 3.99 -8.46 6.75
C PHE A 35 3.59 -9.31 5.55
N ALA A 36 2.59 -8.86 4.81
CA ALA A 36 2.26 -9.43 3.52
C ALA A 36 1.97 -8.32 2.50
N GLU A 37 2.40 -8.55 1.27
CA GLU A 37 2.04 -7.74 0.10
C GLU A 37 1.28 -8.63 -0.89
N VAL A 38 0.11 -8.14 -1.31
CA VAL A 38 -0.69 -8.75 -2.38
C VAL A 38 -0.84 -7.73 -3.49
N SER A 39 -0.71 -8.14 -4.74
CA SER A 39 -0.95 -7.26 -5.89
C SER A 39 -2.15 -7.69 -6.72
N HIS A 40 -2.76 -6.70 -7.38
CA HIS A 40 -3.84 -6.85 -8.34
C HIS A 40 -3.56 -5.95 -9.54
N LYS A 41 -3.34 -6.56 -10.71
CA LYS A 41 -3.12 -5.83 -11.96
C LYS A 41 -4.44 -5.52 -12.63
N GLN A 42 -4.60 -4.29 -13.11
CA GLN A 42 -5.80 -3.90 -13.82
C GLN A 42 -6.01 -4.79 -15.06
N GLY A 43 -7.20 -5.39 -15.17
CA GLY A 43 -7.54 -6.32 -16.26
C GLY A 43 -7.16 -7.78 -16.01
N GLN A 44 -6.63 -8.13 -14.83
CA GLN A 44 -6.46 -9.52 -14.39
C GLN A 44 -7.37 -9.81 -13.20
N ASP A 45 -8.08 -10.94 -13.22
CA ASP A 45 -8.97 -11.37 -12.12
C ASP A 45 -8.23 -12.16 -11.02
N ALA A 46 -6.91 -11.99 -10.94
CA ALA A 46 -6.05 -12.75 -10.03
C ALA A 46 -5.33 -11.83 -9.05
N LEU A 47 -5.33 -12.25 -7.78
CA LEU A 47 -4.51 -11.68 -6.73
C LEU A 47 -3.18 -12.45 -6.67
N GLU A 48 -2.06 -11.74 -6.66
CA GLU A 48 -0.73 -12.31 -6.55
C GLU A 48 -0.12 -11.98 -5.19
N VAL A 49 0.36 -12.99 -4.45
CA VAL A 49 1.08 -12.75 -3.20
C VAL A 49 2.54 -12.50 -3.53
N ASN A 50 2.97 -11.26 -3.38
CA ASN A 50 4.33 -10.83 -3.70
C ASN A 50 5.28 -11.07 -2.51
N CYS A 51 4.78 -10.89 -1.29
CA CYS A 51 5.54 -11.05 -0.06
C CYS A 51 4.67 -11.62 1.05
N CYS A 52 5.23 -12.51 1.87
CA CYS A 52 4.65 -12.88 3.15
C CYS A 52 5.78 -13.34 4.08
N CYS A 53 6.16 -12.49 5.03
CA CYS A 53 7.29 -12.75 5.92
C CYS A 53 6.96 -12.42 7.38
N LYS A 54 7.66 -13.12 8.27
CA LYS A 54 7.65 -12.80 9.69
C LYS A 54 8.50 -11.56 9.93
N MET A 55 8.00 -10.65 10.75
CA MET A 55 8.69 -9.43 11.16
C MET A 55 9.53 -9.68 12.40
N GLU A 56 10.75 -9.17 12.41
CA GLU A 56 11.58 -9.06 13.61
C GLU A 56 11.29 -7.77 14.37
N ASP A 57 11.70 -7.66 15.63
CA ASP A 57 11.40 -6.48 16.46
C ASP A 57 12.03 -5.19 15.91
N GLU A 58 13.12 -5.30 15.16
CA GLU A 58 13.85 -4.20 14.53
C GLU A 58 13.38 -3.89 13.11
N ASP A 59 12.46 -4.67 12.54
CA ASP A 59 11.95 -4.45 11.18
C ASP A 59 11.04 -3.22 11.15
N ASN A 60 11.52 -2.18 10.47
CA ASN A 60 10.79 -0.96 10.17
C ASN A 60 11.34 -0.35 8.87
N GLY A 61 11.22 -1.13 7.79
CA GLY A 61 11.57 -0.71 6.43
C GLY A 61 10.79 0.52 5.96
N TRP A 62 11.21 1.05 4.83
CA TRP A 62 10.69 2.31 4.31
C TRP A 62 9.79 2.08 3.09
N CYS A 63 8.51 2.35 3.28
CA CYS A 63 7.52 2.43 2.20
C CYS A 63 7.00 3.87 2.14
N TYR A 64 7.28 4.56 1.04
CA TYR A 64 6.98 6.00 0.91
C TYR A 64 5.48 6.25 1.01
N ASP A 65 4.66 5.50 0.28
CA ASP A 65 3.20 5.63 0.35
C ASP A 65 2.66 5.38 1.75
N CYS A 66 3.10 4.32 2.45
CA CYS A 66 2.61 4.05 3.81
C CYS A 66 3.03 5.14 4.81
N LYS A 67 4.18 5.79 4.62
CA LYS A 67 4.64 6.91 5.47
C LYS A 67 3.91 8.20 5.11
N ASN A 68 3.78 8.51 3.83
CA ASN A 68 3.17 9.73 3.31
C ASN A 68 1.65 9.74 3.56
N ASN A 69 0.98 8.59 3.47
CA ASN A 69 -0.44 8.44 3.75
C ASN A 69 -0.78 8.37 5.26
N GLY A 70 0.17 8.72 6.13
CA GLY A 70 -0.04 8.80 7.58
C GLY A 70 -0.18 7.46 8.31
N SER A 71 0.15 6.35 7.66
CA SER A 71 0.00 5.01 8.23
C SER A 71 1.20 4.58 9.06
N HIS A 72 1.45 5.36 10.13
CA HIS A 72 2.57 5.18 11.06
C HIS A 72 2.62 3.82 11.73
N GLY A 73 1.48 3.12 11.83
CA GLY A 73 1.42 1.78 12.42
C GLY A 73 1.91 0.67 11.48
N MET A 74 1.92 0.88 10.17
CA MET A 74 2.40 -0.14 9.23
C MET A 74 3.91 -0.34 9.37
N ARG A 75 4.28 -1.60 9.61
CA ARG A 75 5.66 -2.09 9.68
C ARG A 75 5.98 -2.85 8.40
N HIS A 76 7.16 -2.58 7.86
CA HIS A 76 7.67 -3.18 6.62
C HIS A 76 8.98 -3.91 6.89
N PRO A 77 9.28 -5.00 6.17
CA PRO A 77 10.58 -5.67 6.26
C PRO A 77 11.70 -4.68 5.98
N LYS A 78 12.82 -4.79 6.70
CA LYS A 78 13.96 -3.87 6.50
C LYS A 78 14.54 -3.91 5.09
N ASN A 79 14.44 -5.07 4.43
CA ASN A 79 14.79 -5.22 3.03
C ASN A 79 13.63 -4.74 2.15
N SER A 80 13.78 -3.58 1.50
CA SER A 80 12.78 -3.04 0.57
C SER A 80 12.55 -3.98 -0.62
N ASP A 81 13.57 -4.70 -1.09
CA ASP A 81 13.45 -5.64 -2.20
C ASP A 81 12.59 -6.87 -1.87
N ALA A 82 12.14 -7.01 -0.61
CA ALA A 82 11.25 -8.08 -0.20
C ALA A 82 9.79 -7.86 -0.65
N TYR A 83 9.42 -6.64 -1.06
CA TYR A 83 8.11 -6.29 -1.57
C TYR A 83 8.24 -5.36 -2.78
N THR A 84 7.17 -5.11 -3.52
CA THR A 84 7.21 -4.51 -4.86
C THR A 84 6.70 -3.07 -4.87
N GLY A 85 5.63 -2.79 -4.11
CA GLY A 85 4.93 -1.52 -4.12
C GLY A 85 5.41 -0.54 -3.06
N GLY A 86 5.38 0.75 -3.38
CA GLY A 86 5.67 1.84 -2.45
C GLY A 86 7.14 2.21 -2.35
N HIS A 87 7.87 1.94 -3.43
CA HIS A 87 9.25 2.38 -3.63
C HIS A 87 9.35 3.76 -4.24
N LEU A 88 8.28 4.24 -4.90
CA LEU A 88 8.24 5.58 -5.45
C LEU A 88 7.80 6.58 -4.38
N ASP A 89 8.58 7.64 -4.18
CA ASP A 89 8.21 8.77 -3.34
C ASP A 89 7.26 9.70 -4.10
N VAL A 90 6.05 9.21 -4.35
CA VAL A 90 5.01 9.97 -5.04
C VAL A 90 3.90 10.23 -4.04
N PHE A 91 3.72 11.50 -3.69
CA PHE A 91 2.54 11.91 -2.95
C PHE A 91 1.34 11.78 -3.89
N LEU A 92 0.46 10.80 -3.65
CA LEU A 92 -0.77 10.68 -4.43
C LEU A 92 -1.60 11.96 -4.19
N PRO A 93 -1.92 12.75 -5.23
CA PRO A 93 -2.65 14.01 -5.08
C PRO A 93 -4.12 13.82 -4.71
N PHE A 94 -4.61 12.58 -4.54
CA PHE A 94 -6.01 12.30 -4.27
C PHE A 94 -6.45 12.52 -2.81
N ASP A 95 -5.53 12.84 -1.91
CA ASP A 95 -5.84 13.37 -0.56
C ASP A 95 -5.89 14.91 -0.53
N SER A 96 -5.98 15.58 -1.69
CA SER A 96 -6.40 16.99 -1.71
C SER A 96 -7.91 17.03 -1.65
N GLU A 97 -8.41 17.53 -0.52
CA GLU A 97 -9.76 18.01 -0.25
C GLU A 97 -10.64 18.15 -1.51
N GLU A 98 -11.80 17.48 -1.49
CA GLU A 98 -12.91 17.66 -2.43
C GLU A 98 -12.93 19.11 -2.93
N PRO A 99 -12.70 19.39 -4.23
CA PRO A 99 -12.76 20.74 -4.71
C PRO A 99 -14.17 21.25 -4.45
N SER A 100 -14.31 22.19 -3.51
CA SER A 100 -15.56 22.91 -3.26
C SER A 100 -16.15 23.29 -4.61
N SER A 101 -17.30 22.70 -4.95
CA SER A 101 -17.92 22.88 -6.26
C SER A 101 -18.41 24.32 -6.38
N SER A 102 -17.54 25.19 -6.85
CA SER A 102 -17.94 26.45 -7.43
C SER A 102 -18.36 26.15 -8.86
N ASP A 103 -19.68 26.14 -9.07
CA ASP A 103 -20.31 26.02 -10.37
C ASP A 103 -19.78 27.11 -11.33
N ASP A 104 -18.95 26.71 -12.29
CA ASP A 104 -18.72 27.46 -13.53
C ASP A 104 -18.57 26.42 -14.67
N GLU A 105 -19.72 26.09 -15.22
CA GLU A 105 -20.00 25.14 -16.29
C GLU A 105 -19.70 25.75 -17.66
N ASP A 106 -18.44 26.07 -18.02
CA ASP A 106 -18.14 26.42 -19.43
C ASP A 106 -16.66 26.39 -19.88
N ALA A 107 -15.82 25.50 -19.34
CA ALA A 107 -14.42 25.39 -19.82
C ALA A 107 -13.73 24.02 -19.67
N LYS A 108 -14.49 22.93 -19.45
CA LYS A 108 -13.90 21.60 -19.15
C LYS A 108 -13.80 20.66 -20.36
N GLU A 109 -14.34 21.04 -21.50
CA GLU A 109 -14.36 20.25 -22.75
C GLU A 109 -13.14 20.47 -23.68
N THR A 110 -11.93 20.67 -23.14
CA THR A 110 -10.73 20.81 -24.01
C THR A 110 -9.43 20.20 -23.47
N ARG A 111 -9.46 19.40 -22.39
CA ARG A 111 -8.24 18.71 -21.89
C ARG A 111 -8.28 17.18 -21.92
N LEU A 112 -9.41 16.58 -22.32
CA LEU A 112 -9.56 15.12 -22.47
C LEU A 112 -9.50 14.62 -23.93
N ARG A 113 -9.18 15.47 -24.91
CA ARG A 113 -9.06 15.05 -26.33
C ARG A 113 -7.63 14.92 -26.87
N ASN A 114 -6.60 15.04 -26.04
CA ASN A 114 -5.21 15.00 -26.51
C ASN A 114 -4.46 13.71 -26.12
N VAL A 115 -5.19 12.61 -25.87
CA VAL A 115 -4.62 11.26 -25.87
C VAL A 115 -5.50 10.33 -26.72
N SER A 116 -5.78 10.77 -27.95
CA SER A 116 -6.21 9.90 -29.05
C SER A 116 -5.91 10.63 -30.35
N GLU A 117 -5.08 10.01 -31.21
CA GLU A 117 -4.44 10.53 -32.45
C GLU A 117 -3.15 11.33 -32.17
N VAL A 118 -1.94 10.92 -32.60
CA VAL A 118 -1.48 9.97 -33.64
C VAL A 118 -0.14 9.36 -33.21
#